data_AF-A0AAV4CNZ2-F1
#
_entry.id   AF-A0AAV4CNZ2-F1
#
_cell.length_a   1.000
_cell.length_b   1.000
_cell.length_c   1.000
_cell.angle_alpha   90.00
_cell.angle_beta   90.00
_cell.angle_gamma   90.00
#
_symmetry.space_group_name_H-M   'P 1'
#
loop_
_entity.id
_entity.type
_entity.pdbx_description
1 polymer ?
#
loop_
_entity_poly.entity_id
_entity_poly.type
_entity_poly.pdbx_seq_one_letter_code
_entity_poly.pdbx_strand_id
1 'polypeptide(L)'
;MGLDKKPTLHDYWTHHPVLHSSFAPKVMVRERFLSILAFLHINDNDSFVPHGQPDYDPIQKIRPFVDYLNAKLKEVYQSQRGVCIDEAMIFFKGRSRFKVCMKEKPTKWGFKLYKLCESSSGYVWSVEMYCADKRISNKPVDVTMRLLQPLLDQGYRLYVGNYYCCPDLWNQMQGRNTMLVGTCRKNRVGMPADLFQNRQSPGDFDFRRKGQLVATRWFNKREVVTLSTIHQPQLTETIGVKLLAEERKEKEEPERQAREKKEEAERQARENNKEAERQAREKKEEAERQAREKKEEAERQAREKK
;
A
#
# COMPACT_ATOMS: atom_id res chain seq x y z
N MET A 1 -5.70 -0.66 -20.65
CA MET A 1 -5.31 -1.64 -19.62
C MET A 1 -5.89 -1.37 -18.23
N GLY A 2 -6.16 -0.11 -17.85
CA GLY A 2 -6.85 0.19 -16.59
C GLY A 2 -8.35 -0.11 -16.62
N LEU A 3 -9.04 0.30 -17.69
CA LEU A 3 -10.48 0.08 -17.91
C LEU A 3 -10.77 -1.35 -18.42
N ASP A 4 -10.17 -1.72 -19.56
CA ASP A 4 -10.20 -3.09 -20.09
C ASP A 4 -8.96 -3.86 -19.59
N LYS A 5 -9.17 -4.83 -18.70
CA LYS A 5 -8.13 -5.67 -18.08
C LYS A 5 -8.10 -7.05 -18.73
N LYS A 6 -7.02 -7.36 -19.45
CA LYS A 6 -6.79 -8.69 -20.03
C LYS A 6 -5.92 -9.55 -19.11
N PRO A 7 -5.95 -10.89 -19.23
CA PRO A 7 -5.18 -11.79 -18.36
C PRO A 7 -3.67 -11.56 -18.43
N THR A 8 -3.14 -11.34 -19.63
CA THR A 8 -1.73 -11.01 -19.86
C THR A 8 -1.57 -9.77 -20.71
N LEU A 9 -0.34 -9.24 -20.74
CA LEU A 9 0.00 -8.08 -21.57
C LEU A 9 -0.13 -8.38 -23.08
N HIS A 10 0.13 -9.62 -23.50
CA HIS A 10 0.08 -10.03 -24.90
C HIS A 10 -1.36 -10.09 -25.43
N ASP A 11 -2.32 -10.40 -24.55
CA ASP A 11 -3.73 -10.56 -24.91
C ASP A 11 -4.39 -9.25 -25.38
N TYR A 12 -3.77 -8.10 -25.15
CA TYR A 12 -4.24 -6.83 -25.70
C TYR A 12 -4.11 -6.76 -27.23
N TRP A 13 -3.26 -7.59 -27.84
CA TRP A 13 -3.07 -7.68 -29.29
C TRP A 13 -3.51 -9.03 -29.86
N THR A 14 -4.27 -9.82 -29.11
CA THR A 14 -4.74 -11.13 -29.59
C THR A 14 -5.87 -11.00 -30.60
N HIS A 15 -5.90 -11.92 -31.56
CA HIS A 15 -7.04 -12.12 -32.46
C HIS A 15 -8.03 -13.17 -31.93
N HIS A 16 -7.79 -13.74 -30.74
CA HIS A 16 -8.72 -14.69 -30.14
C HIS A 16 -10.08 -14.03 -29.89
N PRO A 17 -11.20 -14.56 -30.44
CA PRO A 17 -12.49 -13.86 -30.45
C PRO A 17 -12.98 -13.38 -29.07
N VAL A 18 -12.75 -14.18 -28.03
CA VAL A 18 -13.17 -13.87 -26.65
C VAL A 18 -12.40 -12.71 -26.02
N LEU A 19 -11.12 -12.54 -26.38
CA LEU A 19 -10.23 -11.56 -25.75
C LEU A 19 -9.98 -10.35 -26.65
N HIS A 20 -10.32 -10.46 -27.93
CA HIS A 20 -10.01 -9.47 -28.95
C HIS A 20 -10.49 -8.07 -28.53
N SER A 21 -9.59 -7.10 -28.68
CA SER A 21 -9.86 -5.68 -28.46
C SER A 21 -9.27 -4.91 -29.62
N SER A 22 -10.09 -4.12 -30.30
CA SER A 22 -9.62 -3.36 -31.48
C SER A 22 -8.81 -2.12 -31.10
N PHE A 23 -8.80 -1.71 -29.82
CA PHE A 23 -8.20 -0.45 -29.41
C PHE A 23 -6.66 -0.49 -29.42
N ALA A 24 -6.05 -1.42 -28.69
CA ALA A 24 -4.59 -1.44 -28.55
C ALA A 24 -3.84 -1.64 -29.89
N PRO A 25 -4.26 -2.56 -30.79
CA PRO A 25 -3.62 -2.72 -32.10
C PRO A 25 -3.76 -1.49 -33.01
N LYS A 26 -4.85 -0.72 -32.89
CA LYS A 26 -5.05 0.53 -33.65
C LYS A 26 -4.10 1.65 -33.20
N VAL A 27 -3.71 1.66 -31.92
CA VAL A 27 -2.84 2.71 -31.36
C VAL A 27 -1.36 2.41 -31.65
N MET A 28 -0.89 1.18 -31.37
CA MET A 28 0.47 0.78 -31.73
C MET A 28 0.63 -0.74 -31.82
N VAL A 29 1.62 -1.19 -32.59
CA VAL A 29 2.00 -2.61 -32.66
C VAL A 29 2.64 -3.09 -31.36
N ARG A 30 2.39 -4.36 -31.01
CA ARG A 30 2.80 -4.97 -29.73
C ARG A 30 4.30 -4.85 -29.48
N GLU A 31 5.12 -5.15 -30.48
CA GLU A 31 6.58 -5.17 -30.38
C GLU A 31 7.13 -3.77 -30.03
N ARG A 32 6.52 -2.73 -30.61
CA ARG A 32 6.87 -1.33 -30.29
C ARG A 32 6.49 -1.00 -28.84
N PHE A 33 5.30 -1.39 -28.39
CA PHE A 33 4.88 -1.18 -27.00
C PHE A 33 5.84 -1.86 -26.02
N LEU A 34 6.16 -3.14 -26.24
CA LEU A 34 7.07 -3.90 -25.38
C LEU A 34 8.49 -3.32 -25.37
N SER A 35 8.97 -2.84 -26.51
CA SER A 35 10.28 -2.15 -26.60
C SER A 35 10.29 -0.88 -25.75
N ILE A 36 9.29 -0.01 -25.90
CA ILE A 36 9.18 1.21 -25.09
C ILE A 36 9.08 0.86 -23.60
N LEU A 37 8.27 -0.14 -23.24
CA LEU A 37 8.11 -0.57 -21.85
C LEU A 37 9.43 -1.08 -21.24
N ALA A 38 10.23 -1.82 -22.02
CA ALA A 38 11.51 -2.38 -21.57
C ALA A 38 12.60 -1.32 -21.38
N PHE A 39 12.58 -0.25 -22.18
CA PHE A 39 13.61 0.80 -22.20
C PHE A 39 13.11 2.15 -21.66
N LEU A 40 12.00 2.19 -20.92
CA LEU A 40 11.50 3.42 -20.31
C LEU A 40 12.43 3.86 -19.16
N HIS A 41 13.06 5.02 -19.31
CA HIS A 41 13.90 5.66 -18.30
C HIS A 41 13.40 7.09 -18.04
N ILE A 42 13.43 7.51 -16.76
CA ILE A 42 12.95 8.83 -16.33
C ILE A 42 14.09 9.69 -15.74
N ASN A 43 15.24 9.09 -15.49
CA ASN A 43 16.41 9.80 -15.01
C ASN A 43 17.67 9.31 -15.75
N ASP A 44 18.66 10.19 -15.85
CA ASP A 44 19.93 9.91 -16.48
C ASP A 44 20.74 8.90 -15.66
N ASN A 45 21.18 7.81 -16.30
CA ASN A 45 21.97 6.77 -15.64
C ASN A 45 23.40 7.23 -15.37
N ASP A 46 23.93 8.22 -16.11
CA ASP A 46 25.29 8.73 -15.89
C ASP A 46 25.39 9.52 -14.58
N SER A 47 24.24 9.99 -14.07
CA SER A 47 24.14 10.64 -12.74
C SER A 47 24.10 9.63 -11.57
N PHE A 48 24.07 8.32 -11.84
CA PHE A 48 23.82 7.31 -10.82
C PHE A 48 24.85 7.32 -9.69
N VAL A 49 24.36 7.53 -8.46
CA VAL A 49 25.21 7.47 -7.27
C VAL A 49 25.16 6.06 -6.68
N PRO A 50 26.31 5.37 -6.49
CA PRO A 50 26.34 4.04 -5.89
C PRO A 50 25.92 4.04 -4.42
N HIS A 51 25.42 2.90 -3.96
CA HIS A 51 25.06 2.74 -2.56
C HIS A 51 26.27 2.89 -1.63
N GLY A 52 26.06 3.59 -0.51
CA GLY A 52 27.09 3.85 0.50
C GLY A 52 27.77 5.21 0.32
N GLN A 53 27.54 5.89 -0.80
CA GLN A 53 28.01 7.25 -1.02
C GLN A 53 27.08 8.29 -0.34
N PRO A 54 27.62 9.46 0.03
CA PRO A 54 26.85 10.53 0.71
C PRO A 54 25.59 10.97 -0.03
N ASP A 55 25.59 10.95 -1.37
CA ASP A 55 24.48 11.43 -2.20
C ASP A 55 23.59 10.32 -2.77
N TYR A 56 23.75 9.09 -2.26
CA TYR A 56 22.94 7.96 -2.72
C TYR A 56 21.45 8.20 -2.47
N ASP A 57 20.60 8.17 -3.50
CA ASP A 57 19.14 8.18 -3.34
C ASP A 57 18.54 6.82 -3.77
N PRO A 58 17.89 6.05 -2.88
CA PRO A 58 17.31 4.76 -3.21
C PRO A 58 16.28 4.80 -4.35
N ILE A 59 15.63 5.95 -4.58
CA ILE A 59 14.65 6.12 -5.66
C ILE A 59 15.13 7.08 -6.76
N GLN A 60 16.43 7.32 -6.88
CA GLN A 60 17.04 8.22 -7.87
C GLN A 60 16.46 8.03 -9.27
N LYS A 61 16.27 6.78 -9.71
CA LYS A 61 15.74 6.43 -11.05
C LYS A 61 14.36 7.03 -11.36
N ILE A 62 13.57 7.35 -10.35
CA ILE A 62 12.22 7.92 -10.49
C ILE A 62 12.07 9.25 -9.75
N ARG A 63 13.13 9.77 -9.12
CA ARG A 63 13.10 11.00 -8.32
C ARG A 63 12.52 12.18 -9.09
N PRO A 64 12.94 12.48 -10.34
CA PRO A 64 12.36 13.59 -11.10
C PRO A 64 10.86 13.46 -11.30
N PHE A 65 10.36 12.24 -11.49
CA PHE A 65 8.93 11.98 -11.66
C PHE A 65 8.15 12.21 -10.35
N VAL A 66 8.65 11.71 -9.22
CA VAL A 66 8.00 11.88 -7.92
C VAL A 66 7.95 13.37 -7.54
N ASP A 67 9.04 14.10 -7.79
CA ASP A 67 9.13 15.52 -7.47
C ASP A 67 8.20 16.34 -8.39
N TYR A 68 8.19 16.05 -9.70
CA TYR A 68 7.25 16.65 -10.65
C TYR A 68 5.79 16.38 -10.26
N LEU A 69 5.47 15.13 -9.92
CA LEU A 69 4.12 14.74 -9.49
C LEU A 69 3.71 15.52 -8.24
N ASN A 70 4.55 15.55 -7.21
CA ASN A 70 4.26 16.29 -5.99
C ASN A 70 4.12 17.80 -6.24
N ALA A 71 4.94 18.39 -7.11
CA ALA A 71 4.82 19.80 -7.47
C ALA A 71 3.47 20.06 -8.16
N LYS A 72 3.11 19.22 -9.14
CA LYS A 72 1.85 19.38 -9.87
C LYS A 72 0.61 19.14 -9.02
N LEU A 73 0.60 18.13 -8.15
CA LEU A 73 -0.54 17.88 -7.26
C LEU A 73 -0.85 19.08 -6.36
N LYS A 74 0.19 19.79 -5.90
CA LYS A 74 0.05 20.99 -5.06
C LYS A 74 -0.35 22.23 -5.88
N GLU A 75 0.15 22.34 -7.10
CA GLU A 75 -0.14 23.46 -8.01
C GLU A 75 -1.60 23.45 -8.48
N VAL A 76 -2.14 22.29 -8.85
CA VAL A 76 -3.46 22.20 -9.50
C VAL A 76 -4.62 22.27 -8.53
N TYR A 77 -4.39 22.04 -7.24
CA TYR A 77 -5.47 21.95 -6.26
C TYR A 77 -5.04 22.39 -4.86
N GLN A 78 -5.74 23.40 -4.33
CA GLN A 78 -5.68 23.76 -2.93
C GLN A 78 -6.69 22.93 -2.14
N SER A 79 -6.23 22.12 -1.19
CA SER A 79 -7.13 21.31 -0.36
C SER A 79 -7.94 22.17 0.61
N GLN A 80 -9.17 21.75 0.86
CA GLN A 80 -9.99 22.23 1.97
C GLN A 80 -9.33 21.94 3.32
N ARG A 81 -9.88 22.54 4.39
CA ARG A 81 -9.31 22.48 5.74
C ARG A 81 -9.05 21.07 6.27
N GLY A 82 -9.80 20.06 5.83
CA GLY A 82 -9.64 18.69 6.31
C GLY A 82 -8.63 17.90 5.48
N VAL A 83 -7.56 17.41 6.12
CA VAL A 83 -6.54 16.58 5.47
C VAL A 83 -6.26 15.33 6.30
N CYS A 84 -5.87 14.24 5.64
CA CYS A 84 -5.56 12.98 6.30
C CYS A 84 -4.26 12.37 5.78
N ILE A 85 -3.57 11.63 6.66
CA ILE A 85 -2.37 10.88 6.32
C ILE A 85 -2.62 9.39 6.53
N ASP A 86 -2.28 8.60 5.51
CA ASP A 86 -2.38 7.15 5.53
C ASP A 86 -1.34 6.51 4.60
N GLU A 87 -1.28 5.19 4.60
CA GLU A 87 -0.34 4.41 3.80
C GLU A 87 -1.01 3.71 2.63
N ALA A 88 -0.33 3.75 1.48
CA ALA A 88 -0.69 3.00 0.29
C ALA A 88 0.43 2.01 -0.08
N MET A 89 0.02 0.92 -0.75
CA MET A 89 0.94 -0.12 -1.23
C MET A 89 0.85 -0.21 -2.75
N ILE A 90 1.99 -0.03 -3.42
CA ILE A 90 2.12 -0.33 -4.84
C ILE A 90 2.62 -1.76 -4.96
N PHE A 91 1.81 -2.65 -5.55
CA PHE A 91 2.16 -4.05 -5.73
C PHE A 91 3.47 -4.21 -6.49
N PHE A 92 4.43 -4.94 -5.90
CA PHE A 92 5.68 -5.30 -6.56
C PHE A 92 6.26 -6.57 -5.93
N LYS A 93 6.60 -7.56 -6.76
CA LYS A 93 7.21 -8.82 -6.31
C LYS A 93 8.67 -8.99 -6.68
N GLY A 94 9.22 -8.14 -7.55
CA GLY A 94 10.62 -8.23 -8.00
C GLY A 94 11.65 -7.96 -6.89
N ARG A 95 12.93 -7.98 -7.27
CA ARG A 95 14.04 -7.68 -6.37
C ARG A 95 14.16 -6.16 -6.19
N SER A 96 14.00 -5.69 -4.96
CA SER A 96 14.29 -4.32 -4.55
C SER A 96 14.64 -4.29 -3.08
N ARG A 97 15.51 -3.35 -2.69
CA ARG A 97 16.04 -3.22 -1.31
C ARG A 97 15.06 -2.58 -0.33
N PHE A 98 14.10 -1.81 -0.83
CA PHE A 98 13.13 -1.08 -0.01
C PHE A 98 11.67 -1.52 -0.24
N LYS A 99 11.47 -2.69 -0.89
CA LYS A 99 10.18 -3.38 -0.89
C LYS A 99 9.83 -3.80 0.54
N VAL A 100 8.59 -3.57 0.95
CA VAL A 100 8.08 -3.98 2.27
C VAL A 100 7.03 -5.07 2.17
N CYS A 101 6.81 -5.75 3.29
CA CYS A 101 5.71 -6.70 3.46
C CYS A 101 4.75 -6.19 4.55
N MET A 102 3.51 -5.88 4.17
CA MET A 102 2.43 -5.49 5.08
C MET A 102 1.38 -6.61 5.13
N LYS A 103 1.49 -7.52 6.11
CA LYS A 103 0.68 -8.74 6.21
C LYS A 103 -0.84 -8.49 6.20
N GLU A 104 -1.26 -7.37 6.79
CA GLU A 104 -2.67 -7.00 6.97
C GLU A 104 -3.27 -6.28 5.74
N LYS A 105 -2.46 -5.93 4.73
CA LYS A 105 -2.96 -5.29 3.50
C LYS A 105 -3.23 -6.36 2.42
N PRO A 106 -4.24 -6.19 1.55
CA PRO A 106 -4.50 -7.12 0.44
C PRO A 106 -3.25 -7.31 -0.44
N THR A 107 -2.66 -6.18 -0.84
CA THR A 107 -1.34 -6.13 -1.47
C THR A 107 -0.25 -6.23 -0.40
N LYS A 108 0.13 -7.47 -0.09
CA LYS A 108 1.13 -7.74 0.97
C LYS A 108 2.53 -7.24 0.62
N TRP A 109 2.97 -7.41 -0.62
CA TRP A 109 4.34 -7.13 -1.06
C TRP A 109 4.37 -5.97 -2.05
N GLY A 110 5.22 -4.98 -1.79
CA GLY A 110 5.28 -3.82 -2.65
C GLY A 110 6.10 -2.66 -2.12
N PHE A 111 5.97 -1.53 -2.80
CA PHE A 111 6.51 -0.25 -2.32
C PHE A 111 5.46 0.43 -1.45
N LYS A 112 5.90 0.89 -0.26
CA LYS A 112 5.06 1.66 0.64
C LYS A 112 5.14 3.14 0.31
N LEU A 113 3.98 3.77 0.23
CA LEU A 113 3.82 5.22 0.13
C LEU A 113 3.14 5.74 1.38
N TYR A 114 3.59 6.88 1.85
CA TYR A 114 2.84 7.75 2.76
C TYR A 114 2.14 8.80 1.91
N LYS A 115 0.84 9.00 2.08
CA LYS A 115 0.07 9.96 1.29
C LYS A 115 -0.61 10.96 2.22
N LEU A 116 -0.54 12.23 1.86
CA LEU A 116 -1.36 13.30 2.42
C LEU A 116 -2.51 13.56 1.44
N CYS A 117 -3.74 13.40 1.92
CA CYS A 117 -4.94 13.53 1.12
C CYS A 117 -5.90 14.57 1.71
N GLU A 118 -6.73 15.17 0.87
CA GLU A 118 -7.91 15.88 1.36
C GLU A 118 -8.94 14.88 1.90
N SER A 119 -9.48 15.14 3.09
CA SER A 119 -10.38 14.20 3.76
C SER A 119 -11.74 14.04 3.10
N SER A 120 -12.24 15.05 2.38
CA SER A 120 -13.58 15.05 1.77
C SER A 120 -13.59 14.43 0.38
N SER A 121 -12.70 14.84 -0.53
CA SER A 121 -12.65 14.28 -1.90
C SER A 121 -11.76 13.03 -2.04
N GLY A 122 -10.84 12.80 -1.10
CA GLY A 122 -9.79 11.79 -1.26
C GLY A 122 -8.67 12.19 -2.24
N TYR A 123 -8.64 13.44 -2.70
CA TYR A 123 -7.58 13.96 -3.55
C TYR A 123 -6.21 13.78 -2.89
N VAL A 124 -5.24 13.23 -3.62
CA VAL A 124 -3.88 13.06 -3.12
C VAL A 124 -3.11 14.37 -3.33
N TRP A 125 -2.77 15.03 -2.24
CA TRP A 125 -2.08 16.32 -2.27
C TRP A 125 -0.55 16.18 -2.32
N SER A 126 -0.01 15.17 -1.62
CA SER A 126 1.43 14.84 -1.67
C SER A 126 1.66 13.38 -1.33
N VAL A 127 2.74 12.81 -1.87
CA VAL A 127 3.21 11.47 -1.54
C VAL A 127 4.68 11.48 -1.12
N GLU A 128 5.03 10.63 -0.16
CA GLU A 128 6.41 10.33 0.23
C GLU A 128 6.63 8.82 0.12
N MET A 129 7.69 8.41 -0.60
CA MET A 129 8.02 6.99 -0.75
C MET A 129 8.85 6.51 0.43
N TYR A 130 8.51 5.33 0.97
CA TYR A 130 9.42 4.62 1.86
C TYR A 130 10.62 4.10 1.07
N CYS A 131 11.82 4.57 1.42
CA CYS A 131 13.04 4.31 0.65
C CYS A 131 14.10 3.46 1.39
N ALA A 132 13.81 2.96 2.61
CA ALA A 132 14.74 2.24 3.48
C ALA A 132 16.10 2.96 3.71
N ASP A 133 16.14 4.27 3.52
CA ASP A 133 17.28 5.10 3.81
C ASP A 133 17.36 5.35 5.32
N LYS A 134 18.47 4.93 5.94
CA LYS A 134 18.68 5.07 7.39
C LYS A 134 18.89 6.51 7.85
N ARG A 135 19.23 7.41 6.92
CA ARG A 135 19.38 8.85 7.20
C ARG A 135 18.03 9.54 7.37
N ILE A 136 16.96 8.95 6.85
CA ILE A 136 15.60 9.50 6.90
C ILE A 136 14.79 8.71 7.93
N SER A 137 14.33 9.41 8.98
CA SER A 137 13.47 8.77 9.97
C SER A 137 12.10 8.43 9.39
N ASN A 138 11.72 7.17 9.55
CA ASN A 138 10.40 6.65 9.17
C ASN A 138 9.46 6.52 10.38
N LYS A 139 9.78 7.18 11.51
CA LYS A 139 8.87 7.26 12.64
C LYS A 139 7.58 7.96 12.19
N PRO A 140 6.39 7.52 12.65
CA PRO A 140 5.12 8.09 12.20
C PRO A 140 5.04 9.61 12.41
N VAL A 141 5.59 10.12 13.51
CA VAL A 141 5.62 11.54 13.84
C VAL A 141 6.45 12.32 12.81
N ASP A 142 7.67 11.87 12.53
CA ASP A 142 8.58 12.54 11.59
C ASP A 142 8.03 12.55 10.16
N VAL A 143 7.43 11.43 9.72
CA VAL A 143 6.75 11.35 8.42
C VAL A 143 5.56 12.31 8.36
N THR A 144 4.75 12.35 9.42
CA THR A 144 3.59 13.25 9.53
C THR A 144 4.04 14.71 9.40
N MET A 145 5.07 15.11 10.14
CA MET A 145 5.58 16.47 10.12
C MET A 145 6.18 16.85 8.77
N ARG A 146 6.91 15.94 8.09
CA ARG A 146 7.43 16.21 6.74
C ARG A 146 6.32 16.41 5.71
N LEU A 147 5.31 15.53 5.71
CA LEU A 147 4.18 15.65 4.78
C LEU A 147 3.34 16.90 5.05
N LEU A 148 3.11 17.21 6.33
CA LEU A 148 2.24 18.31 6.74
C LEU A 148 2.94 19.68 6.71
N GLN A 149 4.27 19.73 6.69
CA GLN A 149 5.06 20.97 6.77
C GLN A 149 4.50 22.12 5.91
N PRO A 150 4.09 21.91 4.64
CA PRO A 150 3.62 23.00 3.80
C PRO A 150 2.24 23.56 4.19
N LEU A 151 1.49 22.84 5.03
CA LEU A 151 0.14 23.17 5.48
C LEU A 151 0.09 23.55 6.96
N LEU A 152 1.22 23.47 7.66
CA LEU A 152 1.31 23.88 9.06
C LEU A 152 0.96 25.37 9.20
N ASP A 153 0.34 25.69 10.32
CA ASP A 153 0.01 27.05 10.74
C ASP A 153 -1.03 27.81 9.89
N GLN A 154 -1.70 27.10 8.96
CA GLN A 154 -2.72 27.66 8.06
C GLN A 154 -4.18 27.34 8.46
N GLY A 155 -4.41 26.75 9.63
CA GLY A 155 -5.75 26.42 10.14
C GLY A 155 -6.30 25.08 9.63
N TYR A 156 -5.43 24.20 9.13
CA TYR A 156 -5.80 22.84 8.70
C TYR A 156 -6.14 21.93 9.89
N ARG A 157 -6.93 20.90 9.59
CA ARG A 157 -7.36 19.83 10.50
C ARG A 157 -6.81 18.51 9.98
N LEU A 158 -5.83 17.97 10.70
CA LEU A 158 -5.23 16.68 10.39
C LEU A 158 -6.04 15.55 11.03
N TYR A 159 -6.44 14.59 10.21
CA TYR A 159 -7.09 13.34 10.60
C TYR A 159 -6.14 12.15 10.39
N VAL A 160 -5.87 11.38 11.44
CA VAL A 160 -4.94 10.25 11.36
C VAL A 160 -5.41 9.00 12.09
N GLY A 161 -4.94 7.84 11.60
CA GLY A 161 -5.14 6.56 12.24
C GLY A 161 -4.21 6.30 13.43
N ASN A 162 -4.46 5.18 14.13
CA ASN A 162 -3.75 4.77 15.34
C ASN A 162 -2.23 4.54 15.19
N TYR A 163 -1.74 4.38 13.96
CA TYR A 163 -0.32 4.24 13.68
C TYR A 163 0.43 5.57 13.89
N TYR A 164 -0.19 6.69 13.54
CA TYR A 164 0.39 8.04 13.63
C TYR A 164 0.00 8.77 14.91
N CYS A 165 -1.26 8.63 15.33
CA CYS A 165 -1.77 9.39 16.46
C CYS A 165 -1.08 8.96 17.77
N CYS A 166 -0.44 9.92 18.43
CA CYS A 166 0.17 9.75 19.73
C CYS A 166 0.37 11.13 20.41
N PRO A 167 0.57 11.15 21.75
CA PRO A 167 0.83 12.38 22.47
C PRO A 167 2.07 13.16 21.98
N ASP A 168 3.10 12.46 21.50
CA ASP A 168 4.31 13.08 20.95
C ASP A 168 4.04 13.91 19.69
N LEU A 169 3.21 13.38 18.77
CA LEU A 169 2.77 14.14 17.60
C LEU A 169 2.04 15.42 18.00
N TRP A 170 1.20 15.36 19.03
CA TRP A 170 0.56 16.56 19.57
C TRP A 170 1.59 17.55 20.11
N ASN A 171 2.57 17.11 20.89
CA ASN A 171 3.59 18.01 21.45
C ASN A 171 4.33 18.78 20.33
N GLN A 172 4.58 18.15 19.18
CA GLN A 172 5.18 18.81 18.02
C GLN A 172 4.24 19.79 17.28
N MET A 173 2.93 19.60 17.42
CA MET A 173 1.90 20.48 16.88
C MET A 173 1.41 21.54 17.88
N GLN A 174 1.80 21.45 19.14
CA GLN A 174 1.33 22.37 20.18
C GLN A 174 1.76 23.80 19.87
N GLY A 175 0.82 24.74 19.97
CA GLY A 175 1.06 26.15 19.67
C GLY A 175 1.03 26.49 18.17
N ARG A 176 0.89 25.48 17.29
CA ARG A 176 0.67 25.70 15.86
C ARG A 176 -0.79 25.95 15.55
N ASN A 177 -1.06 26.73 14.50
CA ASN A 177 -2.41 26.89 13.96
C ASN A 177 -2.76 25.69 13.06
N THR A 178 -2.72 24.48 13.63
CA THR A 178 -3.09 23.23 12.95
C THR A 178 -3.65 22.27 13.98
N MET A 179 -4.85 21.76 13.72
CA MET A 179 -5.56 20.90 14.65
C MET A 179 -5.32 19.42 14.34
N LEU A 180 -5.43 18.57 15.36
CA LEU A 180 -5.22 17.13 15.26
C LEU A 180 -6.45 16.38 15.76
N VAL A 181 -6.84 15.34 15.01
CA VAL A 181 -7.84 14.36 15.40
C VAL A 181 -7.35 12.98 14.98
N GLY A 182 -7.40 12.01 15.88
CA GLY A 182 -7.08 10.64 15.49
C GLY A 182 -7.42 9.60 16.53
N THR A 183 -7.60 8.38 16.06
CA THR A 183 -7.68 7.21 16.95
C THR A 183 -6.27 6.94 17.50
N CYS A 184 -6.14 6.62 18.78
CA CYS A 184 -4.84 6.41 19.44
C CYS A 184 -4.79 5.01 20.07
N ARG A 185 -3.59 4.42 20.19
CA ARG A 185 -3.41 3.18 20.96
C ARG A 185 -3.22 3.55 22.44
N LYS A 186 -3.90 2.87 23.35
CA LYS A 186 -3.79 3.13 24.80
C LYS A 186 -2.36 2.99 25.35
N ASN A 187 -1.56 2.08 24.78
CA ASN A 187 -0.17 1.82 25.20
C ASN A 187 0.85 2.82 24.62
N ARG A 188 0.43 3.97 24.08
CA ARG A 188 1.37 5.01 23.62
C ARG A 188 1.98 5.71 24.82
N VAL A 189 3.27 6.02 24.71
CA VAL A 189 3.98 6.85 25.70
C VAL A 189 3.28 8.21 25.80
N GLY A 190 3.07 8.68 27.03
CA GLY A 190 2.41 9.96 27.33
C GLY A 190 0.89 9.88 27.46
N MET A 191 0.27 8.70 27.30
CA MET A 191 -1.16 8.52 27.58
C MET A 191 -1.44 8.54 29.09
N PRO A 192 -2.56 9.12 29.54
CA PRO A 192 -2.92 9.19 30.96
C PRO A 192 -3.29 7.79 31.48
N ALA A 193 -2.49 7.24 32.39
CA ALA A 193 -2.68 5.87 32.89
C ALA A 193 -4.01 5.70 33.64
N ASP A 194 -4.45 6.74 34.35
CA ASP A 194 -5.70 6.77 35.12
C ASP A 194 -6.95 6.70 34.24
N LEU A 195 -6.87 7.10 32.95
CA LEU A 195 -7.95 6.91 31.98
C LEU A 195 -8.25 5.41 31.72
N PHE A 196 -7.31 4.51 32.03
CA PHE A 196 -7.40 3.08 31.71
C PHE A 196 -7.58 2.17 32.92
N GLN A 197 -7.71 2.71 34.13
CA GLN A 197 -7.77 1.93 35.36
C GLN A 197 -9.10 1.17 35.54
N ASN A 198 -10.20 1.74 35.06
CA ASN A 198 -11.53 1.16 35.24
C ASN A 198 -11.89 0.16 34.13
N ARG A 199 -12.55 -0.94 34.53
CA ARG A 199 -13.23 -1.86 33.61
C ARG A 199 -14.39 -1.13 32.95
N GLN A 200 -14.58 -1.34 31.65
CA GLN A 200 -15.64 -0.67 30.89
C GLN A 200 -16.76 -1.61 30.48
N SER A 201 -17.96 -1.06 30.43
CA SER A 201 -19.20 -1.61 29.91
C SER A 201 -19.62 -0.88 28.62
N PRO A 202 -20.42 -1.52 27.74
CA PRO A 202 -20.98 -0.83 26.57
C PRO A 202 -21.75 0.43 26.96
N GLY A 203 -21.39 1.56 26.33
CA GLY A 203 -21.93 2.88 26.64
C GLY A 203 -20.98 3.76 27.46
N ASP A 204 -19.99 3.16 28.15
CA ASP A 204 -19.09 3.91 29.02
C ASP A 204 -18.24 4.91 28.21
N PHE A 205 -18.14 6.12 28.76
CA PHE A 205 -17.37 7.22 28.22
C PHE A 205 -16.56 7.87 29.35
N ASP A 206 -15.26 8.05 29.12
CA ASP A 206 -14.36 8.76 30.02
C ASP A 206 -13.39 9.64 29.21
N PHE A 207 -12.83 10.67 29.82
CA PHE A 207 -11.89 11.57 29.16
C PHE A 207 -10.87 12.18 30.11
N ARG A 208 -9.73 12.61 29.56
CA ARG A 208 -8.76 13.50 30.22
C ARG A 208 -8.40 14.64 29.30
N ARG A 209 -8.04 15.79 29.87
CA ARG A 209 -7.71 16.99 29.11
C ARG A 209 -6.39 17.57 29.59
N LYS A 210 -5.53 17.96 28.64
CA LYS A 210 -4.30 18.73 28.87
C LYS A 210 -4.28 19.90 27.88
N GLY A 211 -4.58 21.11 28.35
CA GLY A 211 -4.69 22.27 27.49
C GLY A 211 -5.82 22.12 26.47
N GLN A 212 -5.51 22.18 25.17
CA GLN A 212 -6.48 21.94 24.08
C GLN A 212 -6.63 20.45 23.73
N LEU A 213 -5.69 19.60 24.13
CA LEU A 213 -5.74 18.17 23.83
C LEU A 213 -6.72 17.46 24.77
N VAL A 214 -7.67 16.77 24.18
CA VAL A 214 -8.63 15.89 24.85
C VAL A 214 -8.32 14.45 24.44
N ALA A 215 -8.07 13.60 25.42
CA ALA A 215 -8.07 12.15 25.26
C ALA A 215 -9.43 11.61 25.67
N THR A 216 -10.13 10.95 24.75
CA THR A 216 -11.43 10.31 25.04
C THR A 216 -11.28 8.80 24.98
N ARG A 217 -12.04 8.10 25.82
CA ARG A 217 -12.14 6.65 25.86
C ARG A 217 -13.62 6.29 25.86
N TRP A 218 -14.06 5.60 24.80
CA TRP A 218 -15.44 5.15 24.65
C TRP A 218 -15.48 3.63 24.44
N PHE A 219 -16.42 2.96 25.09
CA PHE A 219 -16.64 1.54 24.93
C PHE A 219 -18.00 1.26 24.30
N ASN A 220 -18.00 0.53 23.19
CA ASN A 220 -19.21 -0.06 22.62
C ASN A 220 -19.03 -1.58 22.54
N LYS A 221 -18.78 -2.13 21.34
CA LYS A 221 -18.32 -3.53 21.19
C LYS A 221 -16.83 -3.68 21.46
N ARG A 222 -16.08 -2.61 21.26
CA ARG A 222 -14.64 -2.51 21.47
C ARG A 222 -14.32 -1.14 22.04
N GLU A 223 -13.23 -1.07 22.78
CA GLU A 223 -12.65 0.17 23.28
C GLU A 223 -12.11 1.01 22.11
N VAL A 224 -12.50 2.28 22.09
CA VAL A 224 -12.02 3.29 21.14
C VAL A 224 -11.40 4.43 21.94
N VAL A 225 -10.14 4.71 21.66
CA VAL A 225 -9.42 5.84 22.25
C VAL A 225 -9.14 6.85 21.16
N THR A 226 -9.45 8.12 21.41
CA THR A 226 -9.13 9.21 20.47
C THR A 226 -8.35 10.31 21.17
N LEU A 227 -7.52 11.00 20.38
CA LEU A 227 -6.92 12.27 20.75
C LEU A 227 -7.49 13.34 19.83
N SER A 228 -7.96 14.44 20.40
CA SER A 228 -8.51 15.54 19.62
C SER A 228 -8.19 16.90 20.23
N THR A 229 -7.96 17.88 19.36
CA THR A 229 -7.79 19.29 19.72
C THR A 229 -8.98 20.16 19.26
N ILE A 230 -10.01 19.52 18.70
CA ILE A 230 -11.16 20.19 18.08
C ILE A 230 -12.43 19.96 18.91
N HIS A 231 -12.61 18.73 19.39
CA HIS A 231 -13.87 18.29 19.97
C HIS A 231 -13.90 18.49 21.49
N GLN A 232 -15.08 18.78 22.00
CA GLN A 232 -15.37 18.68 23.42
C GLN A 232 -15.60 17.20 23.80
N PRO A 233 -15.27 16.79 25.03
CA PRO A 233 -15.48 15.42 25.49
C PRO A 233 -16.96 15.17 25.83
N GLN A 234 -17.79 15.10 24.81
CA GLN A 234 -19.23 14.85 24.97
C GLN A 234 -19.63 13.69 24.07
N LEU A 235 -20.42 12.76 24.63
CA LEU A 235 -21.06 11.70 23.87
C LEU A 235 -22.47 12.17 23.50
N THR A 236 -22.78 12.17 22.22
CA THR A 236 -24.11 12.52 21.70
C THR A 236 -24.66 11.36 20.90
N GLU A 237 -25.94 11.03 21.10
CA GLU A 237 -26.63 10.07 20.26
C GLU A 237 -26.75 10.62 18.84
N THR A 238 -26.27 9.84 17.87
CA THR A 238 -26.38 10.17 16.45
C THR A 238 -27.34 9.20 15.78
N ILE A 239 -28.40 9.74 15.17
CA ILE A 239 -29.46 8.99 14.49
C ILE A 239 -28.92 8.25 13.23
N GLY A 240 -27.77 8.65 12.68
CA GLY A 240 -27.31 8.24 11.33
C GLY A 240 -26.18 7.19 11.22
N VAL A 241 -25.59 6.68 12.30
CA VAL A 241 -24.41 5.79 12.17
C VAL A 241 -24.77 4.37 11.72
N LYS A 242 -25.99 3.89 11.99
CA LYS A 242 -26.45 2.59 11.46
C LYS A 242 -26.53 2.63 9.93
N LEU A 243 -27.18 3.64 9.36
CA LEU A 243 -27.34 3.79 7.91
C LEU A 243 -25.99 3.91 7.17
N LEU A 244 -25.07 4.79 7.60
CA LEU A 244 -23.80 4.98 6.90
C LEU A 244 -22.83 3.79 7.06
N ALA A 245 -22.86 3.08 8.19
CA ALA A 245 -22.03 1.89 8.40
C ALA A 245 -22.59 0.66 7.69
N GLU A 246 -23.91 0.54 7.60
CA GLU A 246 -24.60 -0.49 6.80
C GLU A 246 -24.40 -0.23 5.30
N GLU A 247 -24.58 1.01 4.83
CA GLU A 247 -24.31 1.38 3.43
C GLU A 247 -22.84 1.19 3.02
N ARG A 248 -21.88 1.53 3.91
CA ARG A 248 -20.46 1.26 3.65
C ARG A 248 -20.16 -0.24 3.64
N LYS A 249 -20.72 -1.01 4.56
CA LYS A 249 -20.56 -2.48 4.55
C LYS A 249 -21.19 -3.10 3.31
N GLU A 250 -22.41 -2.71 2.94
CA GLU A 250 -23.07 -3.20 1.74
C GLU A 250 -22.29 -2.88 0.45
N LYS A 251 -21.54 -1.77 0.42
CA LYS A 251 -20.67 -1.44 -0.72
C LYS A 251 -19.29 -2.09 -0.66
N GLU A 252 -18.64 -2.14 0.50
CA GLU A 252 -17.26 -2.61 0.65
C GLU A 252 -17.14 -4.14 0.78
N GLU A 253 -18.13 -4.81 1.39
CA GLU A 253 -18.13 -6.27 1.61
C GLU A 253 -18.16 -7.07 0.29
N PRO A 254 -19.00 -6.73 -0.71
CA PRO A 254 -18.99 -7.43 -2.00
C PRO A 254 -17.69 -7.21 -2.76
N GLU A 255 -17.13 -5.99 -2.75
CA GLU A 255 -15.84 -5.70 -3.39
C GLU A 255 -14.70 -6.48 -2.73
N ARG A 256 -14.71 -6.57 -1.38
CA ARG A 256 -13.72 -7.32 -0.62
C ARG A 256 -13.81 -8.82 -0.92
N GLN A 257 -15.01 -9.39 -0.90
CA GLN A 257 -15.24 -10.80 -1.24
C GLN A 257 -14.84 -11.10 -2.69
N ALA A 258 -15.13 -10.20 -3.63
CA ALA A 258 -14.73 -10.36 -5.03
C ALA A 258 -13.20 -10.34 -5.19
N ARG A 259 -12.49 -9.49 -4.44
CA ARG A 259 -11.02 -9.45 -4.43
C ARG A 259 -10.41 -10.69 -3.79
N GLU A 260 -10.93 -11.15 -2.66
CA GLU A 260 -10.46 -12.36 -1.98
C GLU A 260 -10.67 -13.60 -2.87
N LYS A 261 -11.84 -13.75 -3.48
CA LYS A 261 -12.11 -14.83 -4.47
C LYS A 261 -11.17 -14.76 -5.67
N LYS A 262 -10.86 -13.56 -6.16
CA LYS A 262 -9.92 -13.38 -7.28
C LYS A 262 -8.49 -13.78 -6.88
N GLU A 263 -8.03 -13.36 -5.69
CA GLU A 263 -6.70 -13.72 -5.20
C GLU A 263 -6.56 -15.22 -4.93
N GLU A 264 -7.62 -15.86 -4.41
CA GLU A 264 -7.67 -17.31 -4.20
C GLU A 264 -7.63 -18.06 -5.54
N ALA A 265 -8.41 -17.63 -6.53
CA ALA A 265 -8.35 -18.17 -7.89
C ALA A 265 -6.96 -18.02 -8.52
N GLU A 266 -6.30 -16.87 -8.38
CA GLU A 266 -4.92 -16.67 -8.84
C GLU A 266 -3.92 -17.56 -8.10
N ARG A 267 -4.17 -17.87 -6.83
CA ARG A 267 -3.31 -18.76 -6.03
C ARG A 267 -3.44 -20.20 -6.50
N GLN A 268 -4.68 -20.67 -6.67
CA GLN A 268 -4.99 -21.99 -7.20
C GLN A 268 -4.36 -22.17 -8.59
N ALA A 269 -4.49 -21.18 -9.48
CA ALA A 269 -3.90 -21.22 -10.81
C ALA A 269 -2.37 -21.33 -10.78
N ARG A 270 -1.70 -20.64 -9.83
CA ARG A 270 -0.24 -20.75 -9.66
C ARG A 270 0.20 -22.10 -9.11
N GLU A 271 -0.56 -22.69 -8.20
CA GLU A 271 -0.27 -24.02 -7.67
C GLU A 271 -0.45 -25.08 -8.75
N ASN A 272 -1.55 -25.03 -9.49
CA ASN A 272 -1.80 -25.92 -10.62
C ASN A 272 -0.69 -25.82 -11.68
N ASN A 273 -0.22 -24.60 -11.99
CA ASN A 273 0.86 -24.42 -12.96
C ASN A 273 2.20 -25.00 -12.46
N LYS A 274 2.53 -24.84 -11.17
CA LYS A 274 3.73 -25.45 -10.58
C LYS A 274 3.67 -26.97 -10.61
N GLU A 275 2.49 -27.54 -10.37
CA GLU A 275 2.28 -28.98 -10.40
C GLU A 275 2.39 -29.53 -11.83
N ALA A 276 1.84 -28.82 -12.81
CA ALA A 276 2.02 -29.15 -14.22
C ALA A 276 3.49 -29.12 -14.64
N GLU A 277 4.25 -28.09 -14.22
CA GLU A 277 5.70 -27.99 -14.47
C GLU A 277 6.47 -29.15 -13.83
N ARG A 278 6.08 -29.57 -12.61
CA ARG A 278 6.70 -30.70 -11.92
C ARG A 278 6.44 -32.01 -12.66
N GLN A 279 5.19 -32.28 -13.05
CA GLN A 279 4.82 -33.48 -13.80
C GLN A 279 5.52 -33.54 -15.17
N ALA A 280 5.66 -32.40 -15.85
CA ALA A 280 6.39 -32.33 -17.12
C ALA A 280 7.88 -32.66 -16.93
N ARG A 281 8.49 -32.20 -15.83
CA ARG A 281 9.88 -32.51 -15.50
C ARG A 281 10.07 -34.00 -15.17
N GLU A 282 9.19 -34.58 -14.37
CA GLU A 282 9.24 -36.01 -14.02
C GLU A 282 9.10 -36.90 -15.27
N LYS A 283 8.16 -36.58 -16.17
CA LYS A 283 8.01 -37.28 -17.47
C LYS A 283 9.26 -37.18 -18.35
N LYS A 284 9.91 -36.01 -18.35
CA LYS A 284 11.15 -35.81 -19.10
C LYS A 284 12.30 -36.65 -18.53
N GLU A 285 12.46 -36.67 -17.21
CA GLU A 285 13.48 -37.47 -16.52
C GLU A 285 13.25 -38.98 -16.74
N GLU A 286 12.00 -39.44 -16.76
CA GLU A 286 11.65 -40.83 -17.05
C GLU A 286 11.95 -41.23 -18.51
N ALA A 287 11.60 -40.37 -19.47
CA ALA A 287 11.92 -40.60 -20.88
C ALA A 287 13.43 -40.66 -21.14
N GLU A 288 14.22 -39.80 -20.46
CA GLU A 288 15.68 -39.84 -20.52
C GLU A 288 16.25 -41.13 -19.91
N ARG A 289 15.68 -41.65 -18.81
CA ARG A 289 16.08 -42.93 -18.22
C ARG A 289 15.81 -44.10 -19.17
N GLN A 290 14.61 -44.19 -19.72
CA GLN A 290 14.25 -45.25 -20.68
C GLN A 290 15.13 -45.22 -21.94
N ALA A 291 15.51 -44.02 -22.42
CA ALA A 291 16.41 -43.88 -23.55
C ALA A 291 17.84 -44.39 -23.23
N ARG A 292 18.33 -44.16 -21.99
CA ARG A 292 19.62 -44.70 -21.54
C ARG A 292 19.61 -46.22 -21.44
N GLU A 293 18.57 -46.79 -20.83
CA GLU A 293 18.42 -48.25 -20.69
C GLU A 293 18.38 -48.94 -22.06
N LYS A 294 17.60 -48.42 -23.01
CA LYS A 294 17.58 -48.93 -24.40
C LYS A 294 18.93 -48.83 -25.09
N LYS A 295 19.69 -47.78 -24.84
CA LYS A 295 21.03 -47.60 -25.40
C LYS A 295 22.02 -48.62 -24.82
N GLU A 296 21.99 -48.81 -23.49
CA GLU A 296 22.84 -49.81 -22.82
C GLU A 296 22.50 -51.24 -23.25
N GLU A 297 21.22 -51.55 -23.44
CA GLU A 297 20.76 -52.85 -23.93
C GLU A 297 21.21 -53.10 -25.38
N ALA A 298 21.09 -52.09 -26.25
CA ALA A 298 21.60 -52.16 -27.62
C ALA A 298 23.13 -52.33 -27.67
N GLU A 299 23.88 -51.65 -26.79
CA GLU A 299 25.33 -51.85 -26.66
C GLU A 299 25.69 -53.24 -26.13
N ARG A 300 24.91 -53.82 -25.21
CA ARG A 300 25.08 -55.20 -24.73
C ARG A 300 24.88 -56.21 -25.86
N GLN A 301 23.77 -56.10 -26.59
CA GLN A 301 23.46 -56.98 -27.72
C GLN A 301 24.51 -56.88 -28.84
N ALA A 302 25.11 -55.70 -29.05
CA ALA A 302 26.19 -55.52 -30.01
C ALA A 302 27.51 -56.17 -29.56
N ARG A 303 27.76 -56.28 -28.25
CA ARG A 303 28.95 -56.96 -27.70
C ARG A 303 28.82 -58.48 -27.73
N GLU A 304 27.62 -59.03 -27.60
CA GLU A 304 27.37 -60.48 -27.66
C GLU A 304 27.39 -61.05 -29.09
N LYS A 305 27.29 -60.19 -30.11
CA LYS A 305 27.36 -60.56 -31.54
C LYS A 305 28.78 -60.44 -32.14
N LYS A 306 29.79 -60.20 -31.32
CA LYS A 306 31.22 -60.13 -31.69
C LYS A 306 31.98 -61.28 -31.08
#